data_AF-A0AAD6HSZ7-F1
#
_entry.id   AF-A0AAD6HSZ7-F1
#
_cell.length_a   1.000
_cell.length_b   1.000
_cell.length_c   1.000
_cell.angle_alpha   90.00
_cell.angle_beta   90.00
_cell.angle_gamma   90.00
#
_symmetry.space_group_name_H-M   'P 1'
#
loop_
_entity.id
_entity.type
_entity.pdbx_description
1 polymer ?
#
loop_
_entity_poly.entity_id
_entity_poly.type
_entity_poly.pdbx_seq_one_letter_code
_entity_poly.pdbx_strand_id
1 'polypeptide(L)'
;MPFFDPNQLLDQREDEVWNTFTNLGSPDSTASETSNSGGILPGFIQPLPMMMNPTSIEFLYVNGVFTLPTIQLQNALLQAFVECVLPNMPIIDWPAFIKAICNRDNDHGSVSLLIFYAMMTAATTSVDIGHLQEAGYTYRQEAQEAFYQKAKLLYQAEYESNTMTIIQSLLFMTYRLETADGEDSHYWCSIAISTAQNIGLFRDIAGVKNIRLDSKFWKRLAWTCYMTDSQIALRLRCRPLIQGSVFCHQMLTEDDFDIYNLSPESLIQSLGYPLSHNVNVQKDLAMMCIANAQLCVFINEVLEIQSKGRNHQNQSPSSYNPANDEATDHHTRVAACEAKLATWASTFPSSAQTYTFEIDAIDDEPTISLQRNLLHMQFFTTLAVFYQSQPLPSSKFCVPYAAQQIIRNASELYQKGLHRRLPIVGVTAILVALIIHISEMKEPIQDRLQAIQSFQSGLEVMADLRDVYREADEITNSAVKIMDSIPLAGGMHYPGVPGPGMPIMSLPQVM
;
A
#
# COMPACT_ATOMS: atom_id res chain seq x y z
N MET A 1 -20.95 -46.06 -12.34
CA MET A 1 -21.12 -44.73 -11.76
C MET A 1 -19.79 -44.32 -11.16
N PRO A 2 -19.02 -43.43 -11.80
CA PRO A 2 -17.82 -42.87 -11.20
C PRO A 2 -18.17 -41.64 -10.38
N PHE A 3 -17.43 -41.50 -9.28
CA PHE A 3 -17.52 -40.47 -8.25
C PHE A 3 -17.13 -39.09 -8.79
N PHE A 4 -17.89 -38.06 -8.38
CA PHE A 4 -17.59 -36.64 -8.60
C PHE A 4 -16.58 -36.17 -7.55
N ASP A 5 -15.48 -35.57 -8.01
CA ASP A 5 -14.45 -34.93 -7.18
C ASP A 5 -14.80 -33.44 -7.00
N PRO A 6 -15.08 -32.96 -5.77
CA PRO A 6 -15.49 -31.57 -5.52
C PRO A 6 -14.39 -30.52 -5.75
N ASN A 7 -13.13 -30.92 -5.94
CA ASN A 7 -12.00 -30.01 -6.06
C ASN A 7 -11.79 -29.43 -7.48
N GLN A 8 -12.49 -29.93 -8.50
CA GLN A 8 -12.38 -29.39 -9.87
C GLN A 8 -13.23 -28.13 -10.13
N LEU A 9 -14.14 -27.77 -9.22
CA LEU A 9 -15.03 -26.61 -9.39
C LEU A 9 -14.45 -25.28 -8.87
N LEU A 10 -13.33 -25.32 -8.13
CA LEU A 10 -12.66 -24.13 -7.60
C LEU A 10 -11.57 -23.61 -8.55
N ASP A 11 -10.87 -24.48 -9.27
CA ASP A 11 -9.83 -24.06 -10.23
C ASP A 11 -10.40 -23.46 -11.53
N GLN A 12 -11.60 -23.85 -11.97
CA GLN A 12 -12.14 -23.39 -13.26
C GLN A 12 -12.80 -21.99 -13.21
N ARG A 13 -13.11 -21.46 -12.03
CA ARG A 13 -13.69 -20.10 -11.89
C ARG A 13 -12.64 -19.00 -11.75
N GLU A 14 -11.41 -19.33 -11.41
CA GLU A 14 -10.31 -18.34 -11.34
C GLU A 14 -9.82 -17.95 -12.75
N ASP A 15 -9.84 -18.86 -13.72
CA ASP A 15 -9.33 -18.62 -15.09
C ASP A 15 -10.34 -17.93 -16.05
N GLU A 16 -11.64 -18.00 -15.78
CA GLU A 16 -12.68 -17.37 -16.63
C GLU A 16 -12.85 -15.86 -16.37
N VAL A 17 -12.45 -15.35 -15.20
CA VAL A 17 -12.49 -13.91 -14.88
C VAL A 17 -11.41 -13.13 -15.65
N TRP A 18 -10.27 -13.78 -15.94
CA TRP A 18 -9.12 -13.15 -16.60
C TRP A 18 -9.30 -12.88 -18.11
N ASN A 19 -10.22 -13.56 -18.80
CA ASN A 19 -10.28 -13.52 -20.28
C ASN A 19 -11.35 -12.58 -20.87
N THR A 20 -12.06 -11.78 -20.06
CA THR A 20 -13.21 -10.95 -20.53
C THR A 20 -12.86 -9.47 -20.78
N PHE A 21 -11.58 -9.08 -20.74
CA PHE A 21 -11.16 -7.66 -20.72
C PHE A 21 -10.75 -7.03 -22.06
N THR A 22 -10.86 -7.74 -23.19
CA THR A 22 -10.51 -7.18 -24.50
C THR A 22 -11.75 -6.71 -25.25
N ASN A 23 -12.25 -5.51 -24.95
CA ASN A 23 -12.89 -4.61 -25.93
C ASN A 23 -13.47 -3.34 -25.28
N LEU A 24 -13.52 -2.27 -26.09
CA LEU A 24 -14.07 -0.91 -25.88
C LEU A 24 -12.96 0.08 -25.45
N GLY A 25 -12.51 1.02 -26.27
CA GLY A 25 -13.19 1.79 -27.32
C GLY A 25 -13.29 3.23 -26.83
N SER A 26 -12.38 4.10 -27.28
CA SER A 26 -12.23 5.49 -26.83
C SER A 26 -13.45 6.36 -27.14
N PRO A 27 -13.80 7.31 -26.27
CA PRO A 27 -14.53 8.50 -26.68
C PRO A 27 -13.64 9.76 -26.56
N ASP A 28 -13.68 10.55 -27.64
CA ASP A 28 -13.12 11.89 -27.74
C ASP A 28 -13.67 12.83 -26.66
N SER A 29 -12.80 13.69 -26.11
CA SER A 29 -13.21 14.83 -25.29
C SER A 29 -12.57 16.12 -25.78
N THR A 30 -13.44 17.01 -26.27
CA THR A 30 -13.14 18.37 -26.70
C THR A 30 -13.11 19.35 -25.51
N ALA A 31 -11.96 19.99 -25.35
CA ALA A 31 -11.69 21.39 -24.98
C ALA A 31 -12.38 22.07 -23.77
N SER A 32 -11.56 22.75 -22.94
CA SER A 32 -11.59 24.22 -22.86
C SER A 32 -10.31 24.78 -22.21
N GLU A 33 -9.66 25.69 -22.93
CA GLU A 33 -8.38 26.33 -22.63
C GLU A 33 -8.51 27.46 -21.60
N THR A 34 -7.58 27.49 -20.63
CA THR A 34 -7.12 28.76 -20.04
C THR A 34 -5.61 28.85 -20.19
N SER A 35 -5.22 29.79 -21.03
CA SER A 35 -3.87 30.13 -21.47
C SER A 35 -2.89 30.37 -20.34
N ASN A 36 -1.78 29.62 -20.32
CA ASN A 36 -0.52 30.11 -19.81
C ASN A 36 0.57 29.88 -20.87
N SER A 37 1.07 30.98 -21.41
CA SER A 37 1.98 31.07 -22.53
C SER A 37 3.39 30.54 -22.20
N GLY A 38 3.84 29.53 -22.95
CA GLY A 38 5.25 29.27 -23.28
C GLY A 38 6.14 28.72 -22.17
N GLY A 39 6.16 27.38 -21.99
CA GLY A 39 7.35 26.55 -21.73
C GLY A 39 8.31 26.87 -20.57
N ILE A 40 8.07 27.88 -19.73
CA ILE A 40 8.96 28.25 -18.62
C ILE A 40 8.50 27.50 -17.38
N LEU A 41 9.31 26.53 -16.96
CA LEU A 41 9.12 25.83 -15.68
C LEU A 41 9.34 26.82 -14.52
N PRO A 42 8.55 26.75 -13.44
CA PRO A 42 8.77 27.55 -12.25
C PRO A 42 10.16 27.31 -11.64
N GLY A 43 10.73 28.31 -10.97
CA GLY A 43 12.12 28.27 -10.48
C GLY A 43 12.44 27.13 -9.49
N PHE A 44 11.43 26.63 -8.77
CA PHE A 44 11.57 25.50 -7.86
C PHE A 44 11.60 24.13 -8.56
N ILE A 45 11.31 24.06 -9.87
CA ILE A 45 11.44 22.85 -10.67
C ILE A 45 12.79 22.90 -11.38
N GLN A 46 13.51 21.78 -11.40
CA GLN A 46 14.78 21.68 -12.10
C GLN A 46 14.61 22.07 -13.59
N PRO A 47 15.59 22.76 -14.19
CA PRO A 47 15.52 23.11 -15.59
C PRO A 47 15.58 21.86 -16.48
N LEU A 48 15.08 21.99 -17.71
CA LEU A 48 15.17 20.93 -18.71
C LEU A 48 16.64 20.50 -18.93
N PRO A 49 16.93 19.18 -19.05
CA PRO A 49 18.27 18.71 -19.34
C PRO A 49 18.81 19.31 -20.65
N MET A 50 20.03 19.85 -20.63
CA MET A 50 20.62 20.53 -21.81
C MET A 50 20.74 19.63 -23.05
N MET A 51 20.83 18.31 -22.86
CA MET A 51 21.01 17.33 -23.93
C MET A 51 19.69 16.71 -24.43
N MET A 52 18.55 17.17 -23.91
CA MET A 52 17.25 16.63 -24.30
C MET A 52 16.92 17.03 -25.75
N ASN A 53 16.51 16.06 -26.56
CA ASN A 53 16.12 16.29 -27.95
C ASN A 53 14.93 17.28 -28.03
N PRO A 54 14.99 18.33 -28.87
CA PRO A 54 13.88 19.25 -29.08
C PRO A 54 12.54 18.57 -29.40
N THR A 55 12.57 17.45 -30.13
CA THR A 55 11.36 16.67 -30.45
C THR A 55 10.73 16.08 -29.19
N SER A 56 11.53 15.61 -28.25
CA SER A 56 11.05 15.10 -26.96
C SER A 56 10.47 16.23 -26.12
N ILE A 57 11.08 17.42 -26.14
CA ILE A 57 10.58 18.60 -25.43
C ILE A 57 9.21 19.02 -25.99
N GLU A 58 9.08 19.08 -27.31
CA GLU A 58 7.81 19.40 -27.97
C GLU A 58 6.74 18.34 -27.65
N PHE A 59 7.10 17.06 -27.67
CA PHE A 59 6.21 15.97 -27.29
C PHE A 59 5.72 16.11 -25.84
N LEU A 60 6.60 16.40 -24.88
CA LEU A 60 6.21 16.65 -23.49
C LEU A 60 5.32 17.89 -23.35
N TYR A 61 5.61 18.95 -24.12
CA TYR A 61 4.83 20.17 -24.11
C TYR A 61 3.39 19.93 -24.62
N VAL A 62 3.23 19.24 -25.76
CA VAL A 62 1.92 18.92 -26.34
C VAL A 62 1.10 18.02 -25.42
N ASN A 63 1.74 17.14 -24.66
CA ASN A 63 1.09 16.30 -23.64
C ASN A 63 0.86 17.02 -22.30
N GLY A 64 1.09 18.34 -22.23
CA GLY A 64 0.78 19.15 -21.05
C GLY A 64 1.65 18.87 -19.82
N VAL A 65 2.81 18.21 -19.99
CA VAL A 65 3.70 17.81 -18.89
C VAL A 65 4.23 19.00 -18.11
N PHE A 66 4.45 20.14 -18.76
CA PHE A 66 4.96 21.35 -18.12
C PHE A 66 3.87 22.21 -17.44
N THR A 67 2.61 21.79 -17.53
CA THR A 67 1.50 22.47 -16.85
C THR A 67 1.28 21.84 -15.48
N LEU A 68 1.76 22.55 -14.44
CA LEU A 68 1.60 22.14 -13.04
C LEU A 68 0.15 22.37 -12.55
N PRO A 69 -0.30 21.61 -11.54
CA PRO A 69 -1.58 21.86 -10.88
C PRO A 69 -1.68 23.24 -10.21
N THR A 70 -2.89 23.64 -9.83
CA THR A 70 -3.09 24.81 -8.98
C THR A 70 -2.37 24.66 -7.64
N ILE A 71 -1.99 25.77 -7.01
CA ILE A 71 -1.31 25.77 -5.72
C ILE A 71 -2.17 25.07 -4.65
N GLN A 72 -3.49 25.30 -4.68
CA GLN A 72 -4.46 24.68 -3.79
C GLN A 72 -4.41 23.15 -3.89
N LEU A 73 -4.45 22.61 -5.11
CA LEU A 73 -4.38 21.16 -5.31
C LEU A 73 -3.00 20.60 -4.93
N GLN A 74 -1.91 21.32 -5.25
CA GLN A 74 -0.57 20.91 -4.81
C GLN A 74 -0.50 20.77 -3.29
N ASN A 75 -1.02 21.74 -2.54
CA ASN A 75 -0.97 21.72 -1.08
C ASN A 75 -1.79 20.56 -0.49
N ALA A 76 -2.99 20.32 -1.01
CA ALA A 76 -3.84 19.22 -0.59
C ALA A 76 -3.18 17.86 -0.85
N LEU A 77 -2.58 17.68 -2.03
CA LEU A 77 -1.85 16.46 -2.37
C LEU A 77 -0.60 16.27 -1.51
N LEU A 78 0.16 17.34 -1.25
CA LEU A 78 1.35 17.27 -0.39
C LEU A 78 0.99 16.96 1.07
N GLN A 79 -0.15 17.46 1.56
CA GLN A 79 -0.68 17.07 2.86
C GLN A 79 -1.00 15.57 2.91
N ALA A 80 -1.76 15.09 1.92
CA ALA A 80 -2.09 13.67 1.84
C ALA A 80 -0.83 12.79 1.74
N PHE A 81 0.17 13.23 0.97
CA PHE A 81 1.46 12.56 0.82
C PHE A 81 2.21 12.42 2.14
N VAL A 82 2.42 13.54 2.87
CA VAL A 82 3.21 13.53 4.11
C VAL A 82 2.53 12.69 5.18
N GLU A 83 1.21 12.66 5.20
CA GLU A 83 0.47 11.94 6.22
C GLU A 83 0.18 10.46 5.89
N CYS A 84 0.10 10.07 4.60
CA CYS A 84 -0.29 8.70 4.22
C CYS A 84 0.84 7.90 3.57
N VAL A 85 1.72 8.55 2.81
CA VAL A 85 2.75 7.89 1.97
C VAL A 85 4.12 7.95 2.63
N LEU A 86 4.57 9.14 3.03
CA LEU A 86 5.91 9.38 3.58
C LEU A 86 6.25 8.49 4.80
N PRO A 87 5.33 8.18 5.74
CA PRO A 87 5.65 7.33 6.88
C PRO A 87 6.05 5.90 6.49
N ASN A 88 5.54 5.38 5.37
CA ASN A 88 5.87 4.05 4.85
C ASN A 88 7.00 4.07 3.81
N MET A 89 7.24 5.23 3.18
CA MET A 89 8.31 5.45 2.20
C MET A 89 9.13 6.69 2.57
N PRO A 90 9.98 6.62 3.63
CA PRO A 90 10.74 7.74 4.18
C PRO A 90 11.98 8.08 3.33
N ILE A 91 11.75 8.29 2.05
CA ILE A 91 12.78 8.49 1.02
C ILE A 91 12.76 9.90 0.46
N ILE A 92 12.11 10.88 1.09
CA ILE A 92 12.18 12.29 0.70
C ILE A 92 12.83 13.09 1.82
N ASP A 93 13.78 13.96 1.48
CA ASP A 93 14.21 15.05 2.37
C ASP A 93 13.08 16.08 2.42
N TRP A 94 12.15 15.88 3.35
CA TRP A 94 10.92 16.64 3.42
C TRP A 94 11.15 18.14 3.67
N PRO A 95 12.04 18.56 4.61
CA PRO A 95 12.36 19.97 4.78
C PRO A 95 12.92 20.63 3.53
N ALA A 96 13.87 20.00 2.84
CA ALA A 96 14.44 20.56 1.63
C ALA A 96 13.40 20.65 0.50
N PHE A 97 12.57 19.61 0.37
CA PHE A 97 11.51 19.54 -0.64
C PHE A 97 10.45 20.63 -0.45
N ILE A 98 9.93 20.79 0.78
CA ILE A 98 8.94 21.83 1.08
C ILE A 98 9.53 23.23 0.98
N LYS A 99 10.78 23.42 1.41
CA LYS A 99 11.47 24.71 1.26
C LYS A 99 11.57 25.13 -0.21
N ALA A 100 11.90 24.20 -1.12
CA ALA A 100 11.93 24.50 -2.55
C ALA A 100 10.54 24.88 -3.08
N ILE A 101 9.52 24.05 -2.81
CA ILE A 101 8.16 24.28 -3.34
C ILE A 101 7.51 25.56 -2.81
N CYS A 102 7.73 25.91 -1.53
CA CYS A 102 7.07 27.07 -0.93
C CYS A 102 7.66 28.40 -1.36
N ASN A 103 8.99 28.48 -1.50
CA ASN A 103 9.62 29.72 -1.95
C ASN A 103 9.45 29.96 -3.45
N ARG A 104 9.18 28.90 -4.24
CA ARG A 104 8.89 28.94 -5.68
C ARG A 104 10.04 29.50 -6.54
N ASP A 105 11.22 29.71 -5.97
CA ASP A 105 12.43 30.21 -6.63
C ASP A 105 13.51 29.11 -6.72
N ASN A 106 14.59 29.41 -7.44
CA ASN A 106 15.75 28.50 -7.56
C ASN A 106 16.78 28.71 -6.43
N ASP A 107 16.67 29.80 -5.68
CA ASP A 107 17.64 30.18 -4.64
C ASP A 107 17.50 29.29 -3.39
N HIS A 108 16.33 28.68 -3.22
CA HIS A 108 16.02 27.79 -2.10
C HIS A 108 16.01 26.30 -2.46
N GLY A 109 16.54 25.96 -3.64
CA GLY A 109 16.65 24.60 -4.16
C GLY A 109 15.61 24.31 -5.23
N SER A 110 15.80 23.20 -5.94
CA SER A 110 14.88 22.76 -6.98
C SER A 110 14.60 21.26 -6.90
N VAL A 111 13.42 20.88 -7.39
CA VAL A 111 12.87 19.53 -7.36
C VAL A 111 12.75 19.00 -8.79
N SER A 112 13.07 17.73 -8.98
CA SER A 112 12.85 17.05 -10.26
C SER A 112 11.35 16.99 -10.60
N LEU A 113 10.98 17.35 -11.82
CA LEU A 113 9.58 17.27 -12.24
C LEU A 113 9.04 15.83 -12.23
N LEU A 114 9.92 14.85 -12.46
CA LEU A 114 9.57 13.43 -12.42
C LEU A 114 9.08 13.02 -11.02
N ILE A 115 9.90 13.26 -9.99
CA ILE A 115 9.53 12.88 -8.63
C ILE A 115 8.33 13.68 -8.12
N PHE A 116 8.21 14.95 -8.54
CA PHE A 116 7.06 15.77 -8.23
C PHE A 116 5.76 15.11 -8.70
N TYR A 117 5.65 14.72 -9.98
CA TYR A 117 4.44 14.05 -10.47
C TYR A 117 4.25 12.63 -9.91
N ALA A 118 5.32 11.90 -9.65
CA ALA A 118 5.24 10.59 -9.01
C ALA A 118 4.65 10.70 -7.58
N MET A 119 5.06 11.71 -6.81
CA MET A 119 4.49 12.00 -5.49
C MET A 119 3.01 12.40 -5.57
N MET A 120 2.64 13.24 -6.54
CA MET A 120 1.22 13.61 -6.76
C MET A 120 0.38 12.38 -7.10
N THR A 121 0.92 11.49 -7.94
CA THR A 121 0.27 10.20 -8.29
C THR A 121 0.00 9.38 -7.03
N ALA A 122 0.99 9.20 -6.15
CA ALA A 122 0.80 8.46 -4.90
C ALA A 122 -0.22 9.14 -3.97
N ALA A 123 -0.16 10.46 -3.83
CA ALA A 123 -1.05 11.25 -3.00
C ALA A 123 -2.52 11.21 -3.43
N THR A 124 -2.79 11.05 -4.73
CA THR A 124 -4.17 10.96 -5.24
C THR A 124 -4.97 9.82 -4.61
N THR A 125 -4.34 8.80 -4.03
CA THR A 125 -5.05 7.70 -3.36
C THR A 125 -5.71 8.10 -2.05
N SER A 126 -5.26 9.18 -1.40
CA SER A 126 -5.67 9.54 -0.03
C SER A 126 -6.14 10.98 0.15
N VAL A 127 -5.92 11.85 -0.85
CA VAL A 127 -6.44 13.22 -0.84
C VAL A 127 -7.97 13.26 -0.82
N ASP A 128 -8.57 14.28 -0.22
CA ASP A 128 -10.02 14.45 -0.31
C ASP A 128 -10.48 14.64 -1.78
N ILE A 129 -11.57 13.97 -2.16
CA ILE A 129 -12.08 14.00 -3.54
C ILE A 129 -12.56 15.39 -3.96
N GLY A 130 -12.99 16.23 -3.01
CA GLY A 130 -13.43 17.60 -3.26
C GLY A 130 -12.33 18.45 -3.90
N HIS A 131 -11.08 18.31 -3.44
CA HIS A 131 -9.95 19.01 -4.05
C HIS A 131 -9.67 18.58 -5.50
N LEU A 132 -9.93 17.31 -5.83
CA LEU A 132 -9.80 16.80 -7.20
C LEU A 132 -10.92 17.34 -8.09
N GLN A 133 -12.15 17.38 -7.56
CA GLN A 133 -13.32 17.91 -8.26
C GLN A 133 -13.22 19.42 -8.52
N GLU A 134 -12.73 20.20 -7.56
CA GLU A 134 -12.41 21.63 -7.74
C GLU A 134 -11.34 21.86 -8.82
N ALA A 135 -10.44 20.90 -9.00
CA ALA A 135 -9.43 20.93 -10.06
C ALA A 135 -9.95 20.44 -11.43
N GLY A 136 -11.22 20.02 -11.51
CA GLY A 136 -11.87 19.61 -12.75
C GLY A 136 -11.90 18.10 -13.01
N TYR A 137 -11.44 17.27 -12.08
CA TYR A 137 -11.51 15.81 -12.20
C TYR A 137 -12.85 15.29 -11.71
N THR A 138 -13.52 14.46 -12.51
CA THR A 138 -14.81 13.88 -12.09
C THR A 138 -14.59 12.75 -11.08
N TYR A 139 -13.55 11.94 -11.33
CA TYR A 139 -13.22 10.76 -10.54
C TYR A 139 -11.76 10.79 -10.10
N ARG A 140 -11.46 10.12 -8.99
CA ARG A 140 -10.09 10.01 -8.45
C ARG A 140 -9.13 9.35 -9.43
N GLN A 141 -9.59 8.31 -10.11
CA GLN A 141 -8.81 7.54 -11.09
C GLN A 141 -8.35 8.43 -12.25
N GLU A 142 -9.18 9.39 -12.67
CA GLU A 142 -8.85 10.35 -13.72
C GLU A 142 -7.68 11.25 -13.31
N ALA A 143 -7.71 11.76 -12.07
CA ALA A 143 -6.62 12.56 -11.53
C ALA A 143 -5.32 11.74 -11.37
N GLN A 144 -5.43 10.53 -10.82
CA GLN A 144 -4.29 9.64 -10.65
C GLN A 144 -3.63 9.34 -12.01
N GLU A 145 -4.43 9.00 -13.01
CA GLU A 145 -3.97 8.70 -14.36
C GLU A 145 -3.31 9.92 -15.01
N ALA A 146 -3.88 11.12 -14.86
CA ALA A 146 -3.29 12.34 -15.40
C ALA A 146 -1.89 12.65 -14.82
N PHE A 147 -1.70 12.47 -13.50
CA PHE A 147 -0.39 12.65 -12.88
C PHE A 147 0.60 11.55 -13.24
N TYR A 148 0.12 10.31 -13.24
CA TYR A 148 0.91 9.15 -13.60
C TYR A 148 1.45 9.27 -15.03
N GLN A 149 0.61 9.62 -16.00
CA GLN A 149 1.02 9.74 -17.40
C GLN A 149 2.11 10.82 -17.56
N LYS A 150 1.99 11.95 -16.85
CA LYS A 150 3.05 12.97 -16.86
C LYS A 150 4.37 12.45 -16.29
N ALA A 151 4.34 11.71 -15.18
CA ALA A 151 5.54 11.08 -14.61
C ALA A 151 6.15 10.04 -15.57
N LYS A 152 5.32 9.17 -16.15
CA LYS A 152 5.73 8.14 -17.13
C LYS A 152 6.40 8.75 -18.34
N LEU A 153 5.80 9.80 -18.92
CA LEU A 153 6.37 10.51 -20.07
C LEU A 153 7.74 11.12 -19.77
N LEU A 154 7.93 11.68 -18.57
CA LEU A 154 9.23 12.19 -18.12
C LEU A 154 10.27 11.07 -17.95
N TYR A 155 9.85 9.93 -17.39
CA TYR A 155 10.71 8.76 -17.25
C TYR A 155 11.14 8.21 -18.62
N GLN A 156 10.20 8.02 -19.55
CA GLN A 156 10.46 7.54 -20.91
C GLN A 156 11.32 8.51 -21.73
N ALA A 157 11.22 9.81 -21.46
CA ALA A 157 12.03 10.83 -22.11
C ALA A 157 13.41 11.02 -21.46
N GLU A 158 13.78 10.17 -20.49
CA GLU A 158 15.05 10.24 -19.75
C GLU A 158 15.30 11.64 -19.14
N TYR A 159 14.24 12.27 -18.64
CA TYR A 159 14.30 13.62 -18.07
C TYR A 159 15.22 13.70 -16.84
N GLU A 160 15.18 12.69 -15.98
CA GLU A 160 15.99 12.62 -14.77
C GLU A 160 17.24 11.76 -15.02
N SER A 161 18.38 12.23 -14.53
CA SER A 161 19.66 11.51 -14.63
C SER A 161 20.13 10.95 -13.28
N ASN A 162 19.66 11.53 -12.17
CA ASN A 162 19.96 11.03 -10.84
C ASN A 162 19.20 9.73 -10.59
N THR A 163 19.93 8.61 -10.59
CA THR A 163 19.36 7.28 -10.40
C THR A 163 18.60 7.12 -9.07
N MET A 164 18.98 7.85 -8.01
CA MET A 164 18.22 7.84 -6.75
C MET A 164 16.83 8.42 -6.93
N THR A 165 16.74 9.56 -7.61
CA THR A 165 15.49 10.23 -7.94
C THR A 165 14.62 9.40 -8.86
N ILE A 166 15.23 8.67 -9.80
CA ILE A 166 14.51 7.69 -10.61
C ILE A 166 13.93 6.58 -9.73
N ILE A 167 14.73 5.93 -8.86
CA ILE A 167 14.24 4.85 -7.98
C ILE A 167 13.13 5.36 -7.06
N GLN A 168 13.29 6.54 -6.43
CA GLN A 168 12.24 7.17 -5.61
C GLN A 168 10.94 7.34 -6.40
N SER A 169 11.03 7.86 -7.62
CA SER A 169 9.86 8.10 -8.48
C SER A 169 9.16 6.80 -8.87
N LEU A 170 9.92 5.77 -9.28
CA LEU A 170 9.38 4.47 -9.63
C LEU A 170 8.68 3.80 -8.44
N LEU A 171 9.22 3.95 -7.22
CA LEU A 171 8.56 3.47 -6.00
C LEU A 171 7.21 4.17 -5.75
N PHE A 172 7.12 5.49 -5.95
CA PHE A 172 5.84 6.18 -5.81
C PHE A 172 4.83 5.81 -6.91
N MET A 173 5.31 5.46 -8.11
CA MET A 173 4.45 4.96 -9.19
C MET A 173 3.80 3.61 -8.85
N THR A 174 4.30 2.87 -7.85
CA THR A 174 3.65 1.62 -7.37
C THR A 174 2.28 1.84 -6.72
N TYR A 175 1.88 3.08 -6.42
CA TYR A 175 0.54 3.40 -5.95
C TYR A 175 -0.53 3.32 -7.06
N ARG A 176 -0.14 3.07 -8.32
CA ARG A 176 -1.03 2.67 -9.41
C ARG A 176 -1.17 1.15 -9.41
N LEU A 177 -2.37 0.63 -9.12
CA LEU A 177 -2.52 -0.75 -8.63
C LEU A 177 -2.98 -1.76 -9.66
N GLU A 178 -3.90 -1.38 -10.54
CA GLU A 178 -4.46 -2.24 -11.57
C GLU A 178 -4.75 -1.43 -12.82
N THR A 179 -4.24 -1.90 -13.95
CA THR A 179 -4.28 -1.15 -15.20
C THR A 179 -4.40 -2.11 -16.37
N ALA A 180 -5.23 -1.77 -17.35
CA ALA A 180 -5.42 -2.60 -18.54
C ALA A 180 -4.16 -2.66 -19.43
N ASP A 181 -3.23 -1.71 -19.25
CA ASP A 181 -1.96 -1.64 -19.96
C ASP A 181 -0.87 -2.57 -19.37
N GLY A 182 -1.13 -3.23 -18.24
CA GLY A 182 -0.19 -4.14 -17.56
C GLY A 182 0.94 -3.44 -16.81
N GLU A 183 0.95 -2.10 -16.76
CA GLU A 183 1.93 -1.29 -16.03
C GLU A 183 1.43 -0.94 -14.61
N ASP A 184 1.17 -2.00 -13.85
CA ASP A 184 0.65 -1.96 -12.49
C ASP A 184 1.77 -1.78 -11.43
N SER A 185 1.37 -1.88 -10.16
CA SER A 185 2.29 -1.74 -9.03
C SER A 185 3.47 -2.73 -9.07
N HIS A 186 3.24 -3.97 -9.53
CA HIS A 186 4.26 -5.00 -9.60
C HIS A 186 5.24 -4.71 -10.75
N TYR A 187 4.75 -4.23 -11.90
CA TYR A 187 5.58 -3.76 -12.99
C TYR A 187 6.55 -2.65 -12.54
N TRP A 188 6.05 -1.57 -11.93
CA TRP A 188 6.90 -0.46 -11.49
C TRP A 188 7.86 -0.86 -10.36
N CYS A 189 7.43 -1.73 -9.45
CA CYS A 189 8.29 -2.32 -8.43
C CYS A 189 9.44 -3.10 -9.07
N SER A 190 9.18 -3.92 -10.09
CA SER A 190 10.22 -4.69 -10.78
C SER A 190 11.28 -3.81 -11.44
N ILE A 191 10.88 -2.68 -12.06
CA ILE A 191 11.80 -1.71 -12.66
C ILE A 191 12.61 -0.99 -11.58
N ALA A 192 11.97 -0.57 -10.48
CA ALA A 192 12.66 0.07 -9.36
C ALA A 192 13.74 -0.86 -8.78
N ILE A 193 13.41 -2.13 -8.58
CA ILE A 193 14.33 -3.15 -8.03
C ILE A 193 15.47 -3.43 -9.02
N SER A 194 15.18 -3.58 -10.31
CA SER A 194 16.22 -3.77 -11.32
C SER A 194 17.18 -2.57 -11.37
N THR A 195 16.65 -1.35 -11.32
CA THR A 195 17.44 -0.12 -11.29
C THR A 195 18.30 -0.03 -10.03
N ALA A 196 17.73 -0.37 -8.87
CA ALA A 196 18.43 -0.46 -7.60
C ALA A 196 19.55 -1.52 -7.60
N GLN A 197 19.33 -2.69 -8.20
CA GLN A 197 20.35 -3.73 -8.33
C GLN A 197 21.54 -3.26 -9.18
N ASN A 198 21.28 -2.53 -10.28
CA ASN A 198 22.32 -2.04 -11.19
C ASN A 198 23.32 -1.10 -10.50
N ILE A 199 22.86 -0.29 -9.55
CA ILE A 199 23.73 0.59 -8.75
C ILE A 199 24.29 -0.09 -7.49
N GLY A 200 23.95 -1.37 -7.27
CA GLY A 200 24.37 -2.11 -6.09
C GLY A 200 23.68 -1.70 -4.79
N LEU A 201 22.46 -1.13 -4.86
CA LEU A 201 21.73 -0.58 -3.72
C LEU A 201 21.61 -1.55 -2.55
N PHE A 202 21.41 -2.85 -2.82
CA PHE A 202 21.18 -3.88 -1.80
C PHE A 202 22.46 -4.42 -1.15
N ARG A 203 23.64 -4.00 -1.60
CA ARG A 203 24.94 -4.44 -1.04
C ARG A 203 25.39 -3.49 0.06
N ASP A 204 26.24 -3.99 0.96
CA ASP A 204 26.82 -3.19 2.04
C ASP A 204 27.76 -2.09 1.48
N ILE A 205 27.55 -0.86 1.94
CA ILE A 205 28.30 0.35 1.57
C ILE A 205 29.79 0.20 1.93
N ALA A 206 30.14 -0.60 2.94
CA ALA A 206 31.53 -0.86 3.32
C ALA A 206 32.37 -1.46 2.16
N GLY A 207 31.72 -2.11 1.18
CA GLY A 207 32.36 -2.59 -0.05
C GLY A 207 32.51 -1.53 -1.16
N VAL A 208 31.81 -0.40 -1.07
CA VAL A 208 31.72 0.63 -2.12
C VAL A 208 32.63 1.80 -1.74
N LYS A 209 33.94 1.60 -1.94
CA LYS A 209 35.04 2.47 -1.44
C LYS A 209 35.09 3.94 -1.90
N ASN A 210 34.08 4.50 -2.57
CA ASN A 210 34.23 5.80 -3.23
C ASN A 210 33.03 6.74 -3.24
N ILE A 211 31.96 6.48 -2.48
CA ILE A 211 30.79 7.36 -2.54
C ILE A 211 30.55 8.10 -1.23
N ARG A 212 30.61 9.44 -1.29
CA ARG A 212 30.14 10.37 -0.26
C ARG A 212 28.60 10.38 -0.24
N LEU A 213 27.97 9.22 -0.20
CA LEU A 213 26.52 9.10 -0.10
C LEU A 213 26.13 9.31 1.35
N ASP A 214 24.99 9.95 1.55
CA ASP A 214 24.29 9.85 2.81
C ASP A 214 23.94 8.36 3.04
N SER A 215 24.70 7.72 3.93
CA SER A 215 24.55 6.31 4.25
C SER A 215 23.18 6.00 4.82
N LYS A 216 22.55 6.98 5.49
CA LYS A 216 21.21 6.84 6.06
C LYS A 216 20.18 6.76 4.94
N PHE A 217 20.18 7.73 4.03
CA PHE A 217 19.28 7.74 2.88
C PHE A 217 19.44 6.48 2.01
N TRP A 218 20.67 6.05 1.73
CA TRP A 218 20.93 4.83 0.95
C TRP A 218 20.29 3.59 1.60
N LYS A 219 20.43 3.45 2.91
CA LYS A 219 19.83 2.36 3.69
C LYS A 219 18.30 2.47 3.71
N ARG A 220 17.73 3.65 3.93
CA ARG A 220 16.26 3.89 3.87
C ARG A 220 15.68 3.54 2.51
N LEU A 221 16.35 3.93 1.42
CA LEU A 221 15.92 3.62 0.05
C LEU A 221 15.93 2.10 -0.21
N ALA A 222 17.00 1.40 0.20
CA ALA A 222 17.09 -0.05 0.08
C ALA A 222 15.95 -0.76 0.83
N TRP A 223 15.70 -0.37 2.08
CA TRP A 223 14.59 -0.91 2.88
C TRP A 223 13.22 -0.57 2.31
N THR A 224 13.06 0.61 1.70
CA THR A 224 11.79 0.99 1.05
C THR A 224 11.50 0.09 -0.15
N CYS A 225 12.51 -0.23 -0.98
CA CYS A 225 12.37 -1.25 -2.02
C CYS A 225 11.95 -2.60 -1.45
N TYR A 226 12.61 -3.04 -0.37
CA TYR A 226 12.32 -4.33 0.28
C TYR A 226 10.88 -4.39 0.81
N MET A 227 10.44 -3.37 1.55
CA MET A 227 9.08 -3.31 2.10
C MET A 227 8.03 -3.29 1.00
N THR A 228 8.26 -2.49 -0.05
CA THR A 228 7.31 -2.38 -1.18
C THR A 228 7.15 -3.72 -1.89
N ASP A 229 8.26 -4.40 -2.18
CA ASP A 229 8.28 -5.74 -2.78
C ASP A 229 7.54 -6.77 -1.91
N SER A 230 7.85 -6.82 -0.61
CA SER A 230 7.20 -7.72 0.35
C SER A 230 5.69 -7.50 0.42
N GLN A 231 5.24 -6.24 0.46
CA GLN A 231 3.82 -5.90 0.56
C GLN A 231 3.06 -6.24 -0.72
N ILE A 232 3.65 -5.98 -1.89
CA ILE A 232 3.08 -6.38 -3.19
C ILE A 232 3.02 -7.91 -3.29
N ALA A 233 4.09 -8.61 -2.89
CA ALA A 233 4.14 -10.07 -2.92
C ALA A 233 3.10 -10.71 -1.99
N LEU A 234 2.88 -10.13 -0.80
CA LEU A 234 1.82 -10.58 0.11
C LEU A 234 0.44 -10.40 -0.51
N ARG A 235 0.17 -9.23 -1.12
CA ARG A 235 -1.09 -8.94 -1.81
C ARG A 235 -1.37 -9.91 -2.93
N LEU A 236 -0.39 -10.13 -3.80
CA LEU A 236 -0.51 -10.98 -4.99
C LEU A 236 -0.30 -12.47 -4.68
N ARG A 237 -0.03 -12.82 -3.41
CA ARG A 237 0.29 -14.19 -2.97
C ARG A 237 1.38 -14.86 -3.82
N CYS A 238 2.41 -14.09 -4.16
CA CYS A 238 3.52 -14.52 -5.00
C CYS A 238 4.86 -14.46 -4.25
N ARG A 239 5.96 -14.80 -4.93
CA ARG A 239 7.30 -14.67 -4.34
C ARG A 239 7.81 -13.24 -4.48
N PRO A 240 8.42 -12.66 -3.44
CA PRO A 240 9.15 -11.39 -3.54
C PRO A 240 10.27 -11.46 -4.59
N LEU A 241 10.55 -10.32 -5.23
CA LEU A 241 11.63 -10.16 -6.20
C LEU A 241 13.01 -10.08 -5.52
N ILE A 242 13.09 -9.47 -4.34
CA ILE A 242 14.31 -9.34 -3.55
C ILE A 242 14.49 -10.57 -2.66
N GLN A 243 15.50 -11.38 -2.97
CA GLN A 243 15.89 -12.51 -2.13
C GLN A 243 16.67 -12.04 -0.90
N GLY A 244 16.38 -12.64 0.26
CA GLY A 244 17.06 -12.31 1.51
C GLY A 244 18.58 -12.50 1.47
N SER A 245 19.10 -13.38 0.62
CA SER A 245 20.54 -13.59 0.44
C SER A 245 21.27 -12.44 -0.27
N VAL A 246 20.54 -11.63 -1.05
CA VAL A 246 21.09 -10.52 -1.84
C VAL A 246 21.03 -9.21 -1.06
N PHE A 247 20.18 -9.13 -0.03
CA PHE A 247 19.97 -7.94 0.77
C PHE A 247 20.93 -7.91 1.97
N CYS A 248 21.93 -7.03 1.93
CA CYS A 248 23.01 -6.98 2.92
C CYS A 248 22.92 -5.83 3.93
N HIS A 249 21.82 -5.07 3.95
CA HIS A 249 21.66 -3.99 4.92
C HIS A 249 21.23 -4.52 6.28
N GLN A 250 21.80 -3.94 7.34
CA GLN A 250 21.29 -4.16 8.70
C GLN A 250 19.88 -3.58 8.84
N MET A 251 19.14 -4.05 9.85
CA MET A 251 17.83 -3.50 10.19
C MET A 251 17.90 -1.99 10.44
N LEU A 252 16.85 -1.27 10.04
CA LEU A 252 16.72 0.17 10.30
C LEU A 252 16.75 0.48 11.80
N THR A 253 17.33 1.61 12.16
CA THR A 253 17.30 2.20 13.51
C THR A 253 16.75 3.62 13.44
N GLU A 254 16.36 4.20 14.58
CA GLU A 254 15.85 5.59 14.62
C GLU A 254 16.84 6.58 14.01
N ASP A 255 18.14 6.35 14.20
CA ASP A 255 19.21 7.19 13.66
C ASP A 255 19.25 7.21 12.12
N ASP A 256 18.66 6.23 11.46
CA ASP A 256 18.55 6.20 10.01
C ASP A 256 17.51 7.18 9.48
N PHE A 257 16.67 7.78 10.32
CA PHE A 257 15.61 8.72 9.91
C PHE A 257 16.02 10.16 10.20
N ASP A 258 15.60 11.06 9.32
CA ASP A 258 15.83 12.48 9.51
C ASP A 258 14.70 13.05 10.37
N ILE A 259 14.97 13.21 11.67
CA ILE A 259 14.04 13.81 12.62
C ILE A 259 14.37 15.30 12.73
N TYR A 260 13.44 16.15 12.32
CA TYR A 260 13.65 17.59 12.23
C TYR A 260 12.80 18.34 13.26
N ASN A 261 13.40 19.35 13.88
CA ASN A 261 12.71 20.34 14.68
C ASN A 261 12.60 21.64 13.87
N LEU A 262 11.54 21.78 13.09
CA LEU A 262 11.31 22.97 12.30
C LEU A 262 10.62 24.03 13.18
N SER A 263 11.15 25.26 13.20
CA SER A 263 10.53 26.33 14.00
C SER A 263 9.18 26.74 13.40
N PRO A 264 8.13 26.98 14.22
CA PRO A 264 6.81 27.39 13.73
C PRO A 264 6.86 28.63 12.81
N GLU A 265 7.76 29.56 13.08
CA GLU A 265 7.94 30.81 12.31
C GLU A 265 8.39 30.57 10.86
N SER A 266 9.14 29.50 10.59
CA SER A 266 9.56 29.12 9.22
C SER A 266 8.44 28.45 8.41
N LEU A 267 7.39 27.97 9.10
CA LEU A 267 6.31 27.13 8.57
C LEU A 267 4.95 27.83 8.47
N ILE A 268 4.72 28.90 9.24
CA ILE A 268 3.52 29.74 9.09
C ILE A 268 3.44 30.36 7.67
N GLN A 269 4.57 30.42 6.93
CA GLN A 269 4.62 30.76 5.51
C GLN A 269 4.57 29.55 4.55
N SER A 270 4.79 28.32 5.04
CA SER A 270 4.87 27.09 4.25
C SER A 270 3.88 26.01 4.74
N LEU A 271 2.62 26.17 4.33
CA LEU A 271 1.61 25.10 4.19
C LEU A 271 1.07 24.39 5.45
N GLY A 272 1.57 24.67 6.66
CA GLY A 272 0.91 24.29 7.91
C GLY A 272 0.71 22.78 8.14
N TYR A 273 1.63 21.94 7.66
CA TYR A 273 1.55 20.48 7.80
C TYR A 273 1.82 20.01 9.25
N PRO A 274 0.87 19.40 9.97
CA PRO A 274 1.01 19.05 11.40
C PRO A 274 2.20 18.14 11.73
N LEU A 275 2.46 17.15 10.86
CA LEU A 275 3.57 16.19 10.99
C LEU A 275 4.95 16.82 11.09
N SER A 276 5.11 18.03 10.54
CA SER A 276 6.38 18.73 10.48
C SER A 276 6.77 19.41 11.81
N HIS A 277 5.91 19.35 12.83
CA HIS A 277 6.09 20.10 14.08
C HIS A 277 6.36 19.22 15.31
N ASN A 278 5.89 17.97 15.33
CA ASN A 278 5.96 17.12 16.52
C ASN A 278 7.08 16.07 16.40
N VAL A 279 8.20 16.33 17.07
CA VAL A 279 9.36 15.42 17.12
C VAL A 279 8.99 14.03 17.65
N ASN A 280 8.06 13.94 18.61
CA ASN A 280 7.64 12.65 19.15
C ASN A 280 6.84 11.86 18.10
N VAL A 281 5.93 12.52 17.37
CA VAL A 281 5.20 11.90 16.25
C VAL A 281 6.17 11.41 15.17
N GLN A 282 7.18 12.20 14.81
CA GLN A 282 8.20 11.78 13.83
C GLN A 282 8.97 10.54 14.30
N LYS A 283 9.38 10.50 15.57
CA LYS A 283 10.03 9.33 16.19
C LYS A 283 9.12 8.11 16.18
N ASP A 284 7.87 8.28 16.58
CA ASP A 284 6.90 7.20 16.63
C ASP A 284 6.63 6.61 15.24
N LEU A 285 6.55 7.45 14.21
CA LEU A 285 6.41 7.01 12.81
C LEU A 285 7.67 6.31 12.30
N ALA A 286 8.86 6.79 12.65
CA ALA A 286 10.10 6.09 12.34
C ALA A 286 10.12 4.69 12.98
N MET A 287 9.71 4.57 14.24
CA MET A 287 9.58 3.28 14.94
C MET A 287 8.55 2.36 14.28
N MET A 288 7.43 2.88 13.81
CA MET A 288 6.45 2.10 13.04
C MET A 288 7.00 1.64 11.70
N CYS A 289 7.75 2.48 10.98
CA CYS A 289 8.42 2.09 9.74
C CYS A 289 9.46 0.98 9.98
N ILE A 290 10.22 1.05 11.08
CA ILE A 290 11.15 -0.02 11.48
C ILE A 290 10.39 -1.31 11.76
N ALA A 291 9.29 -1.24 12.50
CA ALA A 291 8.45 -2.41 12.77
C ALA A 291 7.86 -3.00 11.47
N ASN A 292 7.42 -2.16 10.53
CA ASN A 292 6.96 -2.61 9.22
C ASN A 292 8.10 -3.30 8.42
N ALA A 293 9.32 -2.76 8.46
CA ALA A 293 10.48 -3.41 7.83
C ALA A 293 10.78 -4.79 8.43
N GLN A 294 10.69 -4.92 9.76
CA GLN A 294 10.82 -6.21 10.45
C GLN A 294 9.70 -7.19 10.03
N LEU A 295 8.45 -6.71 9.95
CA LEU A 295 7.33 -7.50 9.48
C LEU A 295 7.53 -8.01 8.05
N CYS A 296 8.06 -7.17 7.16
CA CYS A 296 8.34 -7.53 5.77
C CYS A 296 9.36 -8.68 5.65
N VAL A 297 10.32 -8.79 6.57
CA VAL A 297 11.22 -9.95 6.63
C VAL A 297 10.45 -11.23 6.94
N PHE A 298 9.49 -11.17 7.88
CA PHE A 298 8.64 -12.32 8.19
C PHE A 298 7.67 -12.66 7.05
N ILE A 299 7.10 -11.65 6.39
CA ILE A 299 6.26 -11.84 5.19
C ILE A 299 7.02 -12.66 4.15
N ASN A 300 8.27 -12.30 3.88
CA ASN A 300 9.09 -13.03 2.91
C ASN A 300 9.38 -14.47 3.35
N GLU A 301 9.68 -14.70 4.64
CA GLU A 301 9.87 -16.06 5.19
C GLU A 301 8.59 -16.91 5.05
N VAL A 302 7.42 -16.34 5.33
CA VAL A 302 6.12 -17.00 5.18
C VAL A 302 5.84 -17.36 3.73
N LEU A 303 6.00 -16.42 2.79
CA LEU A 303 5.76 -16.66 1.36
C LEU A 303 6.74 -17.69 0.77
N GLU A 304 7.99 -17.72 1.23
CA GLU A 304 8.96 -18.75 0.86
C GLU A 304 8.55 -20.15 1.34
N ILE A 305 8.09 -20.27 2.59
CA ILE A 305 7.58 -21.54 3.16
C ILE A 305 6.41 -22.05 2.32
N GLN A 306 5.45 -21.18 2.01
CA GLN A 306 4.27 -21.52 1.21
C GLN A 306 4.62 -22.01 -0.19
N SER A 307 5.52 -21.30 -0.86
CA SER A 307 5.87 -21.65 -2.22
C SER A 307 6.63 -22.98 -2.32
N LYS A 308 7.44 -23.32 -1.32
CA LYS A 308 8.08 -24.65 -1.24
C LYS A 308 7.05 -25.75 -0.93
N GLY A 309 6.11 -25.49 -0.01
CA GLY A 309 5.02 -26.44 0.31
C GLY A 309 4.15 -26.80 -0.90
N ARG A 310 3.76 -25.81 -1.73
CA ARG A 310 2.95 -26.02 -2.94
C ARG A 310 3.67 -26.88 -3.99
N ASN A 311 4.99 -26.71 -4.12
CA ASN A 311 5.79 -27.51 -5.05
C ASN A 311 5.90 -28.99 -4.65
N HIS A 312 5.86 -29.31 -3.34
CA HIS A 312 5.89 -30.70 -2.87
C HIS A 312 4.55 -31.43 -3.09
N GLN A 313 3.41 -30.73 -3.01
CA GLN A 313 2.10 -31.34 -3.28
C GLN A 313 1.91 -31.73 -4.76
N ASN A 314 2.61 -31.07 -5.67
CA ASN A 314 2.52 -31.30 -7.12
C ASN A 314 3.52 -32.33 -7.68
N GLN A 315 4.39 -32.92 -6.84
CA GLN A 315 5.35 -33.95 -7.27
C GLN A 315 4.82 -35.36 -6.94
N SER A 316 4.61 -36.18 -7.98
CA SER A 316 4.32 -37.61 -7.83
C SER A 316 5.46 -38.33 -7.10
N PRO A 317 5.18 -39.34 -6.25
CA PRO A 317 6.20 -39.98 -5.44
C PRO A 317 7.19 -40.76 -6.34
N SER A 318 8.35 -40.18 -6.60
CA SER A 318 9.46 -40.89 -7.22
C SER A 318 10.16 -41.78 -6.19
N SER A 319 10.48 -43.00 -6.58
CA SER A 319 11.13 -44.04 -5.77
C SER A 319 12.59 -43.73 -5.42
N TYR A 320 12.82 -42.71 -4.59
CA TYR A 320 14.03 -42.51 -3.79
C TYR A 320 13.58 -41.79 -2.51
N ASN A 321 14.07 -42.19 -1.32
CA ASN A 321 13.67 -41.62 -0.03
C ASN A 321 14.67 -40.57 0.51
N PRO A 322 14.67 -39.31 0.03
CA PRO A 322 15.09 -38.13 0.79
C PRO A 322 13.91 -37.42 1.49
N ALA A 323 12.68 -37.92 1.34
CA ALA A 323 11.45 -37.27 1.78
C ALA A 323 11.32 -37.06 3.31
N ASN A 324 11.97 -37.89 4.14
CA ASN A 324 11.87 -37.74 5.60
C ASN A 324 12.72 -36.57 6.12
N ASP A 325 13.91 -36.33 5.56
CA ASP A 325 14.78 -35.24 6.01
C ASP A 325 14.23 -33.87 5.58
N GLU A 326 13.70 -33.76 4.35
CA GLU A 326 13.09 -32.51 3.85
C GLU A 326 11.74 -32.18 4.51
N ALA A 327 10.90 -33.18 4.79
CA ALA A 327 9.65 -32.95 5.53
C ALA A 327 9.93 -32.51 6.97
N THR A 328 10.95 -33.07 7.61
CA THR A 328 11.37 -32.68 8.97
C THR A 328 11.96 -31.26 8.97
N ASP A 329 12.72 -30.88 7.94
CA ASP A 329 13.20 -29.50 7.74
C ASP A 329 12.03 -28.52 7.56
N HIS A 330 11.03 -28.85 6.75
CA HIS A 330 9.87 -27.99 6.54
C HIS A 330 9.08 -27.71 7.84
N HIS A 331 8.75 -28.76 8.61
CA HIS A 331 8.04 -28.60 9.88
C HIS A 331 8.86 -27.78 10.89
N THR A 332 10.18 -27.99 10.92
CA THR A 332 11.10 -27.23 11.79
C THR A 332 11.10 -25.75 11.41
N ARG A 333 11.13 -25.43 10.11
CA ARG A 333 11.07 -24.04 9.60
C ARG A 333 9.73 -23.38 9.91
N VAL A 334 8.62 -24.09 9.78
CA VAL A 334 7.27 -23.60 10.16
C VAL A 334 7.24 -23.26 11.66
N ALA A 335 7.66 -24.17 12.53
CA ALA A 335 7.66 -23.95 13.98
C ALA A 335 8.60 -22.80 14.38
N ALA A 336 9.77 -22.69 13.75
CA ALA A 336 10.70 -21.59 13.99
C ALA A 336 10.11 -20.24 13.56
N CYS A 337 9.44 -20.18 12.39
CA CYS A 337 8.78 -18.97 11.91
C CYS A 337 7.66 -18.53 12.86
N GLU A 338 6.82 -19.46 13.30
CA GLU A 338 5.74 -19.21 14.28
C GLU A 338 6.31 -18.64 15.60
N ALA A 339 7.36 -19.26 16.14
CA ALA A 339 7.99 -18.79 17.38
C ALA A 339 8.60 -17.38 17.24
N LYS A 340 9.25 -17.09 16.10
CA LYS A 340 9.80 -15.74 15.84
C LYS A 340 8.69 -14.69 15.72
N LEU A 341 7.61 -14.99 14.99
CA LEU A 341 6.47 -14.09 14.83
C LEU A 341 5.81 -13.78 16.18
N ALA A 342 5.57 -14.81 17.01
CA ALA A 342 5.01 -14.64 18.35
C ALA A 342 5.93 -13.81 19.27
N THR A 343 7.25 -14.07 19.21
CA THR A 343 8.24 -13.30 19.96
C THR A 343 8.25 -11.84 19.50
N TRP A 344 8.29 -11.61 18.20
CA TRP A 344 8.32 -10.27 17.63
C TRP A 344 7.06 -9.46 17.99
N ALA A 345 5.88 -10.08 17.93
CA ALA A 345 4.63 -9.44 18.34
C ALA A 345 4.63 -8.99 19.82
N SER A 346 5.40 -9.65 20.70
CA SER A 346 5.58 -9.21 22.08
C SER A 346 6.57 -8.04 22.26
N THR A 347 7.28 -7.68 21.20
CA THR A 347 8.32 -6.63 21.19
C THR A 347 7.89 -5.35 20.47
N PHE A 348 6.61 -5.18 20.14
CA PHE A 348 6.12 -3.95 19.50
C PHE A 348 6.52 -2.70 20.32
N PRO A 349 7.05 -1.65 19.65
CA PRO A 349 7.32 -0.39 20.34
C PRO A 349 6.02 0.18 20.92
N SER A 350 6.12 0.97 21.99
CA SER A 350 4.96 1.55 22.67
C SER A 350 4.04 2.31 21.71
N SER A 351 4.61 2.99 20.72
CA SER A 351 3.85 3.69 19.68
C SER A 351 3.00 2.77 18.80
N ALA A 352 3.42 1.51 18.61
CA ALA A 352 2.75 0.51 17.79
C ALA A 352 1.82 -0.42 18.59
N GLN A 353 1.83 -0.35 19.93
CA GLN A 353 0.94 -1.18 20.75
C GLN A 353 -0.51 -0.69 20.67
N THR A 354 -1.47 -1.61 20.56
CA THR A 354 -2.89 -1.26 20.62
C THR A 354 -3.26 -0.93 22.06
N TYR A 355 -3.81 0.25 22.31
CA TYR A 355 -4.32 0.59 23.63
C TYR A 355 -5.53 -0.29 23.95
N THR A 356 -5.42 -1.15 24.95
CA THR A 356 -6.58 -1.78 25.58
C THR A 356 -7.37 -0.69 26.30
N PHE A 357 -8.64 -0.54 25.90
CA PHE A 357 -9.64 0.39 26.42
C PHE A 357 -9.48 0.77 27.90
N GLU A 358 -9.80 2.04 28.17
CA GLU A 358 -10.00 2.71 29.45
C GLU A 358 -8.81 3.47 30.04
N ILE A 359 -9.05 4.79 30.21
CA ILE A 359 -8.25 5.83 30.88
C ILE A 359 -7.38 6.64 29.91
N ASP A 360 -7.90 7.84 29.59
CA ASP A 360 -7.31 8.93 28.82
C ASP A 360 -7.01 8.62 27.34
N ALA A 361 -8.06 8.70 26.51
CA ALA A 361 -7.89 8.94 25.08
C ALA A 361 -7.22 10.31 24.88
N ILE A 362 -5.89 10.34 25.02
CA ILE A 362 -5.09 11.33 24.32
C ILE A 362 -5.51 11.18 22.86
N ASP A 363 -6.01 12.25 22.27
CA ASP A 363 -6.40 12.30 20.87
C ASP A 363 -5.13 12.05 20.05
N ASP A 364 -4.83 10.77 19.80
CA ASP A 364 -3.64 10.34 19.07
C ASP A 364 -3.65 11.05 17.71
N GLU A 365 -2.49 11.60 17.32
CA GLU A 365 -2.33 12.22 16.01
C GLU A 365 -2.91 11.28 14.92
N PRO A 366 -3.79 11.75 14.02
CA PRO A 366 -4.49 10.90 13.05
C PRO A 366 -3.57 9.98 12.25
N THR A 367 -2.39 10.48 11.89
CA THR A 367 -1.35 9.70 11.19
C THR A 367 -0.80 8.55 12.02
N ILE A 368 -0.58 8.75 13.33
CA ILE A 368 -0.14 7.69 14.25
C ILE A 368 -1.21 6.59 14.31
N SER A 369 -2.47 6.98 14.48
CA SER A 369 -3.59 6.03 14.51
C SER A 369 -3.67 5.23 13.19
N LEU A 370 -3.51 5.90 12.04
CA LEU A 370 -3.53 5.26 10.72
C LEU A 370 -2.39 4.23 10.57
N GLN A 371 -1.15 4.63 10.84
CA GLN A 371 0.01 3.77 10.66
C GLN A 371 0.04 2.60 11.65
N ARG A 372 -0.39 2.82 12.90
CA ARG A 372 -0.54 1.76 13.90
C ARG A 372 -1.52 0.69 13.42
N ASN A 373 -2.73 1.09 13.04
CA ASN A 373 -3.76 0.16 12.59
C ASN A 373 -3.31 -0.58 11.31
N LEU A 374 -2.63 0.10 10.38
CA LEU A 374 -2.11 -0.52 9.17
C LEU A 374 -1.07 -1.61 9.47
N LEU A 375 -0.13 -1.35 10.39
CA LEU A 375 0.87 -2.35 10.81
C LEU A 375 0.20 -3.59 11.42
N HIS A 376 -0.81 -3.41 12.27
CA HIS A 376 -1.58 -4.52 12.84
C HIS A 376 -2.35 -5.30 11.77
N MET A 377 -3.03 -4.60 10.85
CA MET A 377 -3.74 -5.24 9.74
C MET A 377 -2.79 -6.08 8.88
N GLN A 378 -1.59 -5.58 8.58
CA GLN A 378 -0.55 -6.33 7.86
C GLN A 378 -0.05 -7.54 8.64
N PHE A 379 0.18 -7.39 9.94
CA PHE A 379 0.61 -8.49 10.81
C PHE A 379 -0.44 -9.62 10.84
N PHE A 380 -1.71 -9.29 11.10
CA PHE A 380 -2.77 -10.29 11.11
C PHE A 380 -3.04 -10.88 9.72
N THR A 381 -2.85 -10.12 8.65
CA THR A 381 -2.90 -10.67 7.28
C THR A 381 -1.80 -11.70 7.07
N THR A 382 -0.59 -11.41 7.53
CA THR A 382 0.55 -12.34 7.47
C THR A 382 0.27 -13.62 8.25
N LEU A 383 -0.29 -13.50 9.46
CA LEU A 383 -0.71 -14.64 10.27
C LEU A 383 -1.81 -15.46 9.58
N ALA A 384 -2.85 -14.81 9.07
CA ALA A 384 -3.94 -15.47 8.38
C ALA A 384 -3.42 -16.27 7.17
N VAL A 385 -2.58 -15.65 6.36
CA VAL A 385 -1.94 -16.29 5.19
C VAL A 385 -1.06 -17.46 5.65
N PHE A 386 -0.22 -17.28 6.67
CA PHE A 386 0.62 -18.35 7.22
C PHE A 386 -0.21 -19.56 7.66
N TYR A 387 -1.19 -19.38 8.56
CA TYR A 387 -1.96 -20.50 9.11
C TYR A 387 -2.95 -21.13 8.12
N GLN A 388 -3.50 -20.39 7.16
CA GLN A 388 -4.35 -20.96 6.10
C GLN A 388 -3.59 -22.00 5.27
N SER A 389 -2.29 -21.80 5.09
CA SER A 389 -1.45 -22.68 4.28
C SER A 389 -0.91 -23.91 5.01
N GLN A 390 -1.09 -24.00 6.34
CA GLN A 390 -0.48 -25.03 7.19
C GLN A 390 -1.55 -25.86 7.93
N PRO A 391 -1.46 -27.19 7.95
CA PRO A 391 -2.39 -28.06 8.67
C PRO A 391 -2.07 -28.10 10.19
N LEU A 392 -1.88 -26.94 10.81
CA LEU A 392 -1.58 -26.83 12.23
C LEU A 392 -2.88 -26.90 13.06
N PRO A 393 -2.87 -27.55 14.24
CA PRO A 393 -4.02 -27.53 15.14
C PRO A 393 -4.45 -26.11 15.54
N SER A 394 -3.49 -25.19 15.67
CA SER A 394 -3.70 -23.78 15.98
C SER A 394 -4.40 -23.00 14.86
N SER A 395 -4.36 -23.47 13.61
CA SER A 395 -4.99 -22.77 12.47
C SER A 395 -6.49 -22.55 12.66
N LYS A 396 -7.18 -23.47 13.33
CA LYS A 396 -8.63 -23.36 13.64
C LYS A 396 -8.97 -22.18 14.54
N PHE A 397 -8.01 -21.68 15.32
CA PHE A 397 -8.21 -20.53 16.20
C PHE A 397 -7.53 -19.28 15.65
N CYS A 398 -6.31 -19.40 15.15
CA CYS A 398 -5.51 -18.26 14.71
C CYS A 398 -6.09 -17.57 13.47
N VAL A 399 -6.65 -18.32 12.51
CA VAL A 399 -7.21 -17.74 11.27
C VAL A 399 -8.46 -16.89 11.57
N PRO A 400 -9.48 -17.41 12.29
CA PRO A 400 -10.60 -16.62 12.81
C PRO A 400 -10.18 -15.37 13.58
N TYR A 401 -9.25 -15.54 14.52
CA TYR A 401 -8.79 -14.47 15.38
C TYR A 401 -8.13 -13.36 14.57
N ALA A 402 -7.26 -13.71 13.61
CA ALA A 402 -6.63 -12.75 12.72
C ALA A 402 -7.66 -11.96 11.89
N ALA A 403 -8.65 -12.63 11.30
CA ALA A 403 -9.72 -11.97 10.56
C ALA A 403 -10.49 -10.97 11.44
N GLN A 404 -10.85 -11.38 12.66
CA GLN A 404 -11.54 -10.51 13.61
C GLN A 404 -10.71 -9.27 13.97
N GLN A 405 -9.40 -9.44 14.24
CA GLN A 405 -8.54 -8.30 14.56
C GLN A 405 -8.38 -7.36 13.36
N ILE A 406 -8.31 -7.86 12.13
CA ILE A 406 -8.28 -7.00 10.93
C ILE A 406 -9.54 -6.13 10.86
N ILE A 407 -10.72 -6.73 10.99
CA ILE A 407 -11.99 -5.99 10.96
C ILE A 407 -12.08 -4.98 12.11
N ARG A 408 -11.60 -5.34 13.30
CA ARG A 408 -11.56 -4.43 14.45
C ARG A 408 -10.71 -3.19 14.17
N ASN A 409 -9.49 -3.36 13.64
CA ASN A 409 -8.61 -2.23 13.29
C ASN A 409 -9.23 -1.38 12.16
N ALA A 410 -9.82 -2.02 11.14
CA ALA A 410 -10.53 -1.30 10.07
C ALA A 410 -11.73 -0.48 10.61
N SER A 411 -12.49 -1.05 11.55
CA SER A 411 -13.62 -0.37 12.19
C SER A 411 -13.18 0.79 13.07
N GLU A 412 -12.05 0.68 13.77
CA GLU A 412 -11.47 1.80 14.53
C GLU A 412 -11.11 2.97 13.61
N LEU A 413 -10.47 2.69 12.47
CA LEU A 413 -10.19 3.71 11.46
C LEU A 413 -11.46 4.29 10.85
N TYR A 414 -12.51 3.48 10.69
CA TYR A 414 -13.80 3.94 10.23
C TYR A 414 -14.42 4.95 11.20
N GLN A 415 -14.47 4.61 12.49
CA GLN A 415 -15.00 5.46 13.56
C GLN A 415 -14.23 6.79 13.70
N LYS A 416 -12.92 6.77 13.44
CA LYS A 416 -12.06 7.97 13.43
C LYS A 416 -12.11 8.76 12.11
N GLY A 417 -12.87 8.31 11.10
CA GLY A 417 -12.94 8.95 9.79
C GLY A 417 -11.67 8.82 8.94
N LEU A 418 -10.80 7.87 9.26
CA LEU A 418 -9.49 7.67 8.61
C LEU A 418 -9.49 6.55 7.55
N HIS A 419 -10.56 5.77 7.45
CA HIS A 419 -10.65 4.62 6.56
C HIS A 419 -10.34 4.96 5.08
N ARG A 420 -10.77 6.11 4.57
CA ARG A 420 -10.50 6.55 3.17
C ARG A 420 -9.03 6.81 2.86
N ARG A 421 -8.17 6.82 3.88
CA ARG A 421 -6.72 7.00 3.76
C ARG A 421 -5.96 5.68 3.80
N LEU A 422 -6.67 4.55 3.90
CA LEU A 422 -6.07 3.23 3.88
C LEU A 422 -5.40 2.99 2.52
N PRO A 423 -4.11 2.61 2.49
CA PRO A 423 -3.49 2.14 1.27
C PRO A 423 -4.04 0.75 0.89
N ILE A 424 -3.75 0.29 -0.33
CA ILE A 424 -4.22 -1.01 -0.86
C ILE A 424 -3.93 -2.20 0.05
N VAL A 425 -2.84 -2.15 0.83
CA VAL A 425 -2.48 -3.25 1.72
C VAL A 425 -3.51 -3.39 2.86
N GLY A 426 -4.11 -2.29 3.31
CA GLY A 426 -5.23 -2.31 4.25
C GLY A 426 -6.49 -2.90 3.62
N VAL A 427 -6.79 -2.55 2.37
CA VAL A 427 -7.92 -3.12 1.61
C VAL A 427 -7.75 -4.62 1.41
N THR A 428 -6.53 -5.04 1.06
CA THR A 428 -6.15 -6.45 0.92
C THR A 428 -6.36 -7.20 2.23
N ALA A 429 -5.99 -6.61 3.37
CA ALA A 429 -6.24 -7.21 4.67
C ALA A 429 -7.73 -7.42 4.92
N ILE A 430 -8.57 -6.40 4.66
CA ILE A 430 -10.02 -6.50 4.83
C ILE A 430 -10.60 -7.60 3.92
N LEU A 431 -10.16 -7.67 2.65
CA LEU A 431 -10.55 -8.74 1.74
C LEU A 431 -10.23 -10.13 2.29
N VAL A 432 -9.00 -10.33 2.80
CA VAL A 432 -8.60 -11.60 3.41
C VAL A 432 -9.50 -11.95 4.60
N ALA A 433 -9.83 -10.98 5.46
CA ALA A 433 -10.73 -11.17 6.58
C ALA A 433 -12.17 -11.50 6.16
N LEU A 434 -12.70 -10.82 5.13
CA LEU A 434 -14.03 -11.10 4.58
C LEU A 434 -14.14 -12.53 4.03
N ILE A 435 -13.12 -13.01 3.31
CA ILE A 435 -13.06 -14.38 2.79
C ILE A 435 -13.07 -15.41 3.93
N ILE A 436 -12.34 -15.14 5.01
CA ILE A 436 -12.32 -15.99 6.20
C ILE A 436 -13.71 -16.04 6.84
N HIS A 437 -14.32 -14.89 7.11
CA HIS A 437 -15.63 -14.83 7.74
C HIS A 437 -16.72 -15.51 6.90
N ILE A 438 -16.70 -15.43 5.57
CA ILE A 438 -17.61 -16.18 4.70
C ILE A 438 -17.50 -17.70 4.95
N SER A 439 -16.28 -18.19 5.19
CA SER A 439 -16.05 -19.60 5.48
C SER A 439 -16.61 -19.98 6.85
N GLU A 440 -16.41 -19.13 7.86
CA GLU A 440 -16.93 -19.32 9.23
C GLU A 440 -18.46 -19.25 9.33
N MET A 441 -19.14 -18.52 8.44
CA MET A 441 -20.60 -18.47 8.44
C MET A 441 -21.27 -19.84 8.18
N LYS A 442 -20.50 -20.83 7.74
CA LYS A 442 -20.93 -22.22 7.52
C LYS A 442 -20.77 -23.11 8.77
N GLU A 443 -20.10 -22.61 9.80
CA GLU A 443 -19.76 -23.30 11.05
C GLU A 443 -20.87 -23.11 12.13
N PRO A 444 -20.74 -23.65 13.37
CA PRO A 444 -21.79 -23.60 14.40
C PRO A 444 -22.32 -22.20 14.74
N ILE A 445 -23.54 -22.15 15.29
CA ILE A 445 -24.35 -20.91 15.46
C ILE A 445 -23.61 -19.78 16.20
N GLN A 446 -22.83 -20.09 17.24
CA GLN A 446 -22.17 -19.08 18.06
C GLN A 446 -21.06 -18.34 17.29
N ASP A 447 -20.22 -19.08 16.57
CA ASP A 447 -19.16 -18.52 15.73
C ASP A 447 -19.76 -17.84 14.48
N ARG A 448 -20.88 -18.37 13.97
CA ARG A 448 -21.61 -17.81 12.82
C ARG A 448 -22.13 -16.39 13.06
N LEU A 449 -22.68 -16.07 14.25
CA LEU A 449 -23.21 -14.73 14.52
C LEU A 449 -22.11 -13.66 14.55
N GLN A 450 -20.99 -13.97 15.21
CA GLN A 450 -19.84 -13.08 15.28
C GLN A 450 -19.19 -12.88 13.91
N ALA A 451 -19.11 -13.94 13.10
CA ALA A 451 -18.62 -13.86 11.72
C ALA A 451 -19.54 -12.96 10.86
N ILE A 452 -20.86 -13.06 11.00
CA ILE A 452 -21.82 -12.19 10.30
C ILE A 452 -21.61 -10.71 10.66
N GLN A 453 -21.51 -10.39 11.95
CA GLN A 453 -21.28 -9.03 12.40
C GLN A 453 -19.95 -8.47 11.89
N SER A 454 -18.87 -9.23 12.02
CA SER A 454 -17.54 -8.81 11.55
C SER A 454 -17.52 -8.62 10.03
N PHE A 455 -18.20 -9.51 9.29
CA PHE A 455 -18.34 -9.37 7.85
C PHE A 455 -19.10 -8.11 7.45
N GLN A 456 -20.20 -7.78 8.13
CA GLN A 456 -20.97 -6.56 7.88
C GLN A 456 -20.13 -5.30 8.12
N SER A 457 -19.43 -5.21 9.26
CA SER A 457 -18.52 -4.10 9.55
C SER A 457 -17.43 -3.97 8.48
N GLY A 458 -16.81 -5.09 8.08
CA GLY A 458 -15.79 -5.06 7.01
C GLY A 458 -16.35 -4.60 5.67
N LEU A 459 -17.57 -5.00 5.34
CA LEU A 459 -18.24 -4.62 4.10
C LEU A 459 -18.60 -3.13 4.07
N GLU A 460 -18.97 -2.56 5.21
CA GLU A 460 -19.23 -1.12 5.35
C GLU A 460 -17.97 -0.30 5.06
N VAL A 461 -16.82 -0.70 5.62
CA VAL A 461 -15.54 -0.05 5.33
C VAL A 461 -15.15 -0.19 3.86
N MET A 462 -15.33 -1.37 3.26
CA MET A 462 -15.05 -1.61 1.84
C MET A 462 -15.95 -0.78 0.93
N ALA A 463 -17.21 -0.54 1.33
CA ALA A 463 -18.15 0.25 0.55
C ALA A 463 -17.71 1.71 0.39
N ASP A 464 -17.09 2.28 1.43
CA ASP A 464 -16.55 3.64 1.40
C ASP A 464 -15.19 3.77 0.70
N LEU A 465 -14.63 2.65 0.23
CA LEU A 465 -13.34 2.58 -0.47
C LEU A 465 -13.48 2.30 -1.98
N ARG A 466 -14.71 2.10 -2.47
CA ARG A 466 -14.98 1.74 -3.88
C ARG A 466 -14.61 2.83 -4.89
N ASP A 467 -14.64 4.09 -4.47
CA ASP A 467 -14.21 5.23 -5.30
C ASP A 467 -12.69 5.31 -5.41
N VAL A 468 -11.96 4.64 -4.52
CA VAL A 468 -10.50 4.59 -4.50
C VAL A 468 -9.96 3.33 -5.18
N TYR A 469 -10.54 2.16 -4.87
CA TYR A 469 -10.05 0.86 -5.30
C TYR A 469 -11.13 0.07 -6.04
N ARG A 470 -10.81 -0.35 -7.26
CA ARG A 470 -11.73 -1.12 -8.11
C ARG A 470 -12.07 -2.47 -7.49
N GLU A 471 -11.07 -3.13 -6.91
CA GLU A 471 -11.20 -4.41 -6.23
C GLU A 471 -12.25 -4.32 -5.13
N ALA A 472 -12.29 -3.20 -4.40
CA ALA A 472 -13.28 -3.00 -3.35
C ALA A 472 -14.72 -2.99 -3.89
N ASP A 473 -14.96 -2.45 -5.10
CA ASP A 473 -16.30 -2.49 -5.72
C ASP A 473 -16.70 -3.91 -6.12
N GLU A 474 -15.82 -4.65 -6.81
CA GLU A 474 -16.08 -6.02 -7.25
C GLU A 474 -16.34 -6.97 -6.07
N ILE A 475 -15.54 -6.85 -5.01
CA ILE A 475 -15.67 -7.62 -3.77
C ILE A 475 -16.96 -7.26 -3.07
N THR A 476 -17.28 -5.96 -2.93
CA THR A 476 -18.49 -5.55 -2.20
C THR A 476 -19.75 -6.03 -2.93
N ASN A 477 -19.78 -5.95 -4.26
CA ASN A 477 -20.90 -6.44 -5.07
C ASN A 477 -21.03 -7.97 -4.99
N SER A 478 -19.92 -8.71 -4.92
CA SER A 478 -19.93 -10.16 -4.75
C SER A 478 -20.36 -10.58 -3.34
N ALA A 479 -19.89 -9.88 -2.33
CA ALA A 479 -20.21 -10.08 -0.92
C ALA A 479 -21.70 -9.87 -0.61
N VAL A 480 -22.33 -8.84 -1.18
CA VAL A 480 -23.78 -8.60 -1.04
C VAL A 480 -24.58 -9.80 -1.56
N LYS A 481 -24.24 -10.33 -2.73
CA LYS A 481 -24.90 -11.52 -3.30
C LYS A 481 -24.76 -12.75 -2.40
N ILE A 482 -23.60 -12.91 -1.75
CA ILE A 482 -23.37 -14.01 -0.80
C ILE A 482 -24.25 -13.83 0.44
N MET A 483 -24.34 -12.64 1.03
CA MET A 483 -25.22 -12.39 2.18
C MET A 483 -26.68 -12.67 1.87
N ASP A 484 -27.16 -12.25 0.70
CA ASP A 484 -28.54 -12.49 0.26
C ASP A 484 -28.86 -13.98 0.11
N SER A 485 -27.84 -14.80 -0.16
CA SER A 485 -27.97 -16.25 -0.30
C SER A 485 -27.92 -17.02 1.03
N ILE A 486 -27.48 -16.38 2.12
CA ILE A 486 -27.36 -17.02 3.44
C ILE A 486 -28.74 -17.01 4.13
N PRO A 487 -29.35 -18.16 4.42
CA PRO A 487 -30.65 -18.20 5.09
C PRO A 487 -30.53 -17.63 6.49
N LEU A 488 -31.21 -16.51 6.74
CA LEU A 488 -31.44 -15.99 8.09
C LEU A 488 -32.44 -16.91 8.80
N ALA A 489 -32.15 -17.25 10.05
CA ALA A 489 -33.11 -17.96 10.88
C ALA A 489 -34.36 -17.06 11.05
N GLY A 490 -35.52 -17.52 10.56
CA GLY A 490 -36.80 -16.82 10.73
C GLY A 490 -37.27 -15.92 9.58
N GLY A 491 -36.67 -15.96 8.39
CA GLY A 491 -37.24 -15.30 7.20
C GLY A 491 -37.09 -13.78 7.14
N MET A 492 -36.17 -13.21 7.92
CA MET A 492 -35.74 -11.81 7.77
C MET A 492 -34.72 -11.70 6.63
N HIS A 493 -34.66 -10.54 5.94
CA HIS A 493 -33.59 -10.19 5.01
C HIS A 493 -32.62 -9.22 5.69
N TYR A 494 -31.34 -9.25 5.32
CA TYR A 494 -30.38 -8.24 5.77
C TYR A 494 -30.78 -6.86 5.23
N PRO A 495 -30.68 -5.78 6.04
CA PRO A 495 -30.83 -4.43 5.51
C PRO A 495 -29.76 -4.20 4.45
N GLY A 496 -30.18 -3.78 3.25
CA GLY A 496 -29.26 -3.52 2.14
C GLY A 496 -28.25 -2.43 2.49
N VAL A 497 -27.00 -2.60 2.04
CA VAL A 497 -25.97 -1.56 2.14
C VAL A 497 -26.42 -0.37 1.28
N PRO A 498 -26.49 0.87 1.80
CA PRO A 498 -26.88 2.03 1.01
C PRO A 498 -25.91 2.27 -0.15
N GLY A 499 -26.44 2.77 -1.26
CA GLY A 499 -25.62 3.15 -2.41
C GLY A 499 -24.66 4.30 -2.05
N PRO A 500 -23.61 4.50 -2.87
CA PRO A 500 -22.61 5.54 -2.63
C PRO A 500 -23.27 6.92 -2.46
N GLY A 501 -23.02 7.57 -1.31
CA GLY A 501 -23.48 8.93 -1.01
C GLY A 501 -24.82 9.07 -0.27
N MET A 502 -25.44 7.98 0.23
CA MET A 502 -26.64 8.05 1.07
C MET A 502 -26.32 7.86 2.56
N PRO A 503 -26.82 8.73 3.47
CA PRO A 503 -26.67 8.50 4.91
C PRO A 503 -27.50 7.28 5.36
N ILE A 504 -26.88 6.39 6.14
CA ILE A 504 -27.51 5.16 6.61
C ILE A 504 -28.52 5.47 7.71
N MET A 505 -29.75 4.95 7.58
CA MET A 505 -30.75 4.96 8.65
C MET A 505 -30.21 4.20 9.87
N SER A 506 -30.38 4.79 11.06
CA SER A 506 -29.99 4.24 12.35
C SER A 506 -30.55 2.83 12.54
N LEU A 507 -29.68 1.85 12.83
CA LEU A 507 -30.11 0.53 13.28
C LEU A 507 -30.91 0.67 14.59
N PRO A 508 -32.04 -0.04 14.75
CA PRO A 508 -32.79 -0.03 16.00
C PRO A 508 -31.94 -0.69 17.09
N GLN A 509 -31.80 0.00 18.22
CA GLN A 509 -31.21 -0.56 19.43
C GLN A 509 -32.00 -1.80 19.85
N VAL A 510 -31.36 -2.96 19.83
CA VAL A 510 -31.91 -4.17 20.43
C VAL A 510 -31.48 -4.16 21.90
N MET A 511 -32.47 -4.09 22.79
CA MET A 511 -32.34 -4.24 24.26
C MET A 511 -31.79 -5.59 24.65
#